data_AF-A0A7C4DIB8-F1
#
_entry.id   AF-A0A7C4DIB8-F1
#
_cell.length_a   1.000
_cell.length_b   1.000
_cell.length_c   1.000
_cell.angle_alpha   90.00
_cell.angle_beta   90.00
_cell.angle_gamma   90.00
#
_symmetry.space_group_name_H-M   'P 1'
#
loop_
_entity.id
_entity.type
_entity.pdbx_description
1 polymer ?
#
loop_
_entity_poly.entity_id
_entity_poly.type
_entity_poly.pdbx_seq_one_letter_code
_entity_poly.pdbx_strand_id
1 'polypeptide(L)'
;MKALRTIALTLLFLCALPAGAAFRSVDPIQVPGELLVEIGGKPLANLRLYAFRAGAMTMIPYQIDERLPNGTWIFELGATNTKLANRLFDRQDLLVFRARDLGDRAERGLWPSASTVEIEIRDPRDQSRAYAYLVCFPQNPPARPRFDTIKLAQSNPWERGEMPFTVSGETYTIEGMVNLIRGNYYKTAVNKALYFPTAGGQTQNLLDGMRMRAFAEVLFGQIRIDADETNMMGGIQALTQGPIRGYGRQWMTFTLPLGLSSPRIYSDVFTYDRMVVAPMKHNIPFNPDALLTRAGIEFGYDFAEAAVGMRFFSPNCLEGVTID
;
A
#
# COMPACT_ATOMS: atom_id res chain seq x y z
N MET A 1 -23.67 -9.89 -23.09
CA MET A 1 -22.69 -9.77 -21.99
C MET A 1 -21.42 -9.15 -22.54
N LYS A 2 -21.17 -7.86 -22.29
CA LYS A 2 -19.95 -7.19 -22.75
C LYS A 2 -18.81 -7.51 -21.77
N ALA A 3 -17.72 -8.02 -22.29
CA ALA A 3 -16.53 -8.36 -21.52
C ALA A 3 -15.95 -7.10 -20.88
N LEU A 4 -15.85 -7.10 -19.55
CA LEU A 4 -15.17 -6.06 -18.78
C LEU A 4 -13.66 -6.23 -19.05
N ARG A 5 -13.04 -5.31 -19.79
CA ARG A 5 -11.59 -5.32 -20.01
C ARG A 5 -10.93 -4.56 -18.85
N THR A 6 -10.34 -5.30 -17.91
CA THR A 6 -9.55 -4.73 -16.80
C THR A 6 -8.12 -4.51 -17.27
N ILE A 7 -7.65 -3.26 -17.25
CA ILE A 7 -6.23 -2.91 -17.37
C ILE A 7 -5.74 -2.62 -15.95
N ALA A 8 -4.71 -3.35 -15.49
CA ALA A 8 -4.08 -3.14 -14.19
C ALA A 8 -2.74 -2.44 -14.39
N LEU A 9 -2.58 -1.26 -13.79
CA LEU A 9 -1.29 -0.57 -13.70
C LEU A 9 -0.83 -0.64 -12.24
N THR A 10 0.33 -1.25 -11.99
CA THR A 10 0.93 -1.34 -10.65
C THR A 10 2.13 -0.41 -10.60
N LEU A 11 2.01 0.70 -9.86
CA LEU A 11 3.16 1.50 -9.46
C LEU A 11 3.79 0.86 -8.20
N LEU A 12 5.06 0.46 -8.32
CA LEU A 12 5.83 -0.17 -7.26
C LEU A 12 7.01 0.73 -6.90
N PHE A 13 7.01 1.28 -5.68
CA PHE A 13 8.16 2.02 -5.16
C PHE A 13 9.11 1.07 -4.45
N LEU A 14 10.30 0.83 -5.04
CA LEU A 14 11.41 0.19 -4.34
C LEU A 14 12.51 1.21 -4.10
N CYS A 15 12.83 1.48 -2.83
CA CYS A 15 14.15 2.01 -2.50
C CYS A 15 15.18 0.89 -2.69
N ALA A 16 16.13 1.09 -3.61
CA ALA A 16 17.24 0.15 -3.82
C ALA A 16 18.17 0.12 -2.59
N LEU A 17 18.66 -1.08 -2.25
CA LEU A 17 19.75 -1.29 -1.31
C LEU A 17 21.01 -1.73 -2.07
N PRO A 18 22.22 -1.41 -1.58
CA PRO A 18 23.42 -2.09 -2.04
C PRO A 18 23.35 -3.58 -1.68
N ALA A 19 23.94 -4.42 -2.52
CA ALA A 19 24.01 -5.85 -2.32
C ALA A 19 24.83 -6.17 -1.06
N GLY A 20 24.17 -6.66 -0.01
CA GLY A 20 24.77 -7.13 1.24
C GLY A 20 23.78 -7.99 2.00
N ALA A 21 24.22 -9.19 2.36
CA ALA A 21 23.42 -10.33 2.80
C ALA A 21 22.66 -10.12 4.14
N ALA A 22 21.55 -9.42 4.10
CA ALA A 22 20.52 -9.50 5.12
C ALA A 22 19.20 -9.82 4.41
N PHE A 23 18.55 -10.91 4.83
CA PHE A 23 17.17 -11.27 4.47
C PHE A 23 16.36 -10.00 4.27
N ARG A 24 15.75 -9.80 3.09
CA ARG A 24 15.08 -8.56 2.64
C ARG A 24 14.22 -7.94 3.73
N SER A 25 14.83 -7.15 4.59
CA SER A 25 14.39 -7.01 5.99
C SER A 25 13.04 -6.31 6.10
N VAL A 26 12.64 -5.61 5.06
CA VAL A 26 11.49 -4.72 5.07
C VAL A 26 10.38 -5.16 4.13
N ASP A 27 10.56 -6.26 3.42
CA ASP A 27 9.57 -6.76 2.49
C ASP A 27 8.34 -7.26 3.28
N PRO A 28 7.13 -6.81 2.92
CA PRO A 28 5.92 -7.34 3.51
C PRO A 28 5.67 -8.74 2.99
N ILE A 29 5.38 -9.66 3.90
CA ILE A 29 4.98 -11.01 3.59
C ILE A 29 3.46 -11.08 3.73
N GLN A 30 2.81 -11.60 2.70
CA GLN A 30 1.36 -11.82 2.67
C GLN A 30 1.11 -13.32 2.48
N VAL A 31 0.52 -13.96 3.48
CA VAL A 31 0.17 -15.37 3.45
C VAL A 31 -1.35 -15.48 3.30
N PRO A 32 -1.86 -16.00 2.17
CA PRO A 32 -3.27 -16.29 1.99
C PRO A 32 -3.80 -17.28 3.02
N GLY A 33 -4.99 -17.01 3.58
CA GLY A 33 -5.64 -17.90 4.55
C GLY A 33 -5.92 -19.30 4.00
N GLU A 34 -6.06 -19.44 2.68
CA GLU A 34 -6.17 -20.73 2.00
C GLU A 34 -4.96 -21.65 2.16
N LEU A 35 -3.78 -21.11 2.50
CA LEU A 35 -2.57 -21.89 2.84
C LEU A 35 -2.53 -22.30 4.31
N LEU A 36 -3.42 -21.76 5.14
CA LEU A 36 -3.42 -21.87 6.60
C LEU A 36 -4.71 -22.54 7.10
N VAL A 37 -5.15 -23.60 6.39
CA VAL A 37 -6.44 -24.27 6.61
C VAL A 37 -6.63 -24.83 8.03
N GLU A 38 -5.54 -25.20 8.72
CA GLU A 38 -5.57 -25.73 10.09
C GLU A 38 -6.06 -24.69 11.12
N ILE A 39 -5.96 -23.40 10.79
CA ILE A 39 -6.41 -22.26 11.61
C ILE A 39 -7.71 -21.65 11.05
N GLY A 40 -8.26 -22.21 9.98
CA GLY A 40 -9.50 -21.74 9.37
C GLY A 40 -10.68 -21.71 10.36
N GLY A 41 -11.48 -20.63 10.30
CA GLY A 41 -12.66 -20.41 11.13
C GLY A 41 -12.35 -20.04 12.59
N LYS A 42 -11.08 -19.88 12.97
CA LYS A 42 -10.72 -19.42 14.32
C LYS A 42 -10.97 -17.91 14.47
N PRO A 43 -11.44 -17.43 15.64
CA PRO A 43 -11.62 -16.00 15.87
C PRO A 43 -10.30 -15.24 15.73
N LEU A 44 -10.30 -14.12 15.00
CA LEU A 44 -9.09 -13.31 14.81
C LEU A 44 -8.47 -12.88 16.14
N ALA A 45 -9.31 -12.57 17.13
CA ALA A 45 -8.89 -12.17 18.48
C ALA A 45 -8.02 -13.23 19.20
N ASN A 46 -8.10 -14.49 18.79
CA ASN A 46 -7.40 -15.63 19.41
C ASN A 46 -6.05 -15.94 18.76
N LEU A 47 -5.74 -15.33 17.63
CA LEU A 47 -4.53 -15.62 16.87
C LEU A 47 -3.36 -14.75 17.32
N ARG A 48 -2.14 -15.27 17.35
CA ARG A 48 -0.90 -14.52 17.57
C ARG A 48 0.20 -15.06 16.68
N LEU A 49 1.12 -14.20 16.25
CA LEU A 49 2.26 -14.58 15.44
C LEU A 49 3.55 -14.51 16.26
N TYR A 50 4.37 -15.55 16.20
CA TYR A 50 5.65 -15.65 16.89
C TYR A 50 6.78 -15.94 15.92
N ALA A 51 8.00 -15.58 16.33
CA ALA A 51 9.24 -16.03 15.73
C ALA A 51 10.16 -16.59 16.83
N PHE A 52 10.95 -17.60 16.49
CA PHE A 52 11.92 -18.16 17.41
C PHE A 52 13.27 -17.47 17.25
N ARG A 53 13.77 -16.85 18.32
CA ARG A 53 14.98 -16.03 18.31
C ARG A 53 15.74 -16.23 19.61
N ALA A 54 17.05 -16.45 19.50
CA ALA A 54 17.93 -16.59 20.66
C ALA A 54 17.38 -17.58 21.71
N GLY A 55 16.82 -18.70 21.26
CA GLY A 55 16.29 -19.75 22.15
C GLY A 55 14.86 -19.52 22.67
N ALA A 56 14.16 -18.46 22.27
CA ALA A 56 12.83 -18.12 22.79
C ALA A 56 11.81 -17.77 21.70
N MET A 57 10.55 -18.14 21.94
CA MET A 57 9.41 -17.68 21.14
C MET A 57 9.06 -16.24 21.49
N THR A 58 9.26 -15.33 20.55
CA THR A 58 8.96 -13.90 20.70
C THR A 58 7.78 -13.53 19.82
N MET A 59 6.78 -12.85 20.37
CA MET A 59 5.65 -12.38 19.57
C MET A 59 6.10 -11.27 18.62
N ILE A 60 5.66 -11.34 17.37
CA ILE A 60 6.06 -10.39 16.33
C ILE A 60 4.88 -9.56 15.83
N PRO A 61 5.14 -8.36 15.28
CA PRO A 61 4.12 -7.57 14.60
C PRO A 61 3.46 -8.36 13.47
N TYR A 62 2.14 -8.32 13.43
CA TYR A 62 1.36 -8.90 12.35
C TYR A 62 0.00 -8.20 12.25
N GLN A 63 -0.63 -8.41 11.12
CA GLN A 63 -1.95 -7.91 10.79
C GLN A 63 -2.72 -9.02 10.07
N ILE A 64 -4.03 -9.06 10.27
CA ILE A 64 -4.91 -9.92 9.47
C ILE A 64 -5.86 -9.00 8.75
N ASP A 65 -5.82 -9.06 7.42
CA ASP A 65 -6.72 -8.28 6.59
C ASP A 65 -7.87 -9.15 6.13
N GLU A 66 -9.04 -8.82 6.66
CA GLU A 66 -10.29 -9.52 6.40
C GLU A 66 -10.83 -9.13 5.02
N ARG A 67 -11.28 -10.15 4.26
CA ARG A 67 -11.89 -9.96 2.94
C ARG A 67 -13.21 -10.70 2.85
N LEU A 68 -14.13 -10.16 2.06
CA LEU A 68 -15.34 -10.88 1.67
C LEU A 68 -14.98 -12.02 0.70
N PRO A 69 -15.81 -13.07 0.57
CA PRO A 69 -15.55 -14.19 -0.34
C PRO A 69 -15.32 -13.79 -1.81
N ASN A 70 -15.85 -12.63 -2.24
CA ASN A 70 -15.63 -12.08 -3.58
C ASN A 70 -14.30 -11.29 -3.71
N GLY A 71 -13.44 -11.31 -2.69
CA GLY A 71 -12.15 -10.60 -2.65
C GLY A 71 -12.25 -9.12 -2.25
N THR A 72 -13.44 -8.60 -1.94
CA THR A 72 -13.60 -7.21 -1.51
C THR A 72 -13.01 -7.00 -0.12
N TRP A 73 -12.17 -5.98 0.03
CA TRP A 73 -11.60 -5.58 1.31
C TRP A 73 -12.66 -5.13 2.32
N ILE A 74 -12.44 -5.45 3.59
CA ILE A 74 -13.13 -4.81 4.70
C ILE A 74 -12.36 -3.55 5.12
N PHE A 75 -13.03 -2.40 5.14
CA PHE A 75 -12.44 -1.13 5.57
C PHE A 75 -13.00 -0.68 6.91
N GLU A 76 -12.17 -0.19 7.82
CA GLU A 76 -12.58 0.19 9.18
C GLU A 76 -13.12 1.63 9.31
N LEU A 77 -12.71 2.53 8.43
CA LEU A 77 -13.04 3.96 8.46
C LEU A 77 -13.61 4.45 7.11
N GLY A 78 -14.42 5.52 7.14
CA GLY A 78 -15.03 6.14 5.96
C GLY A 78 -16.32 5.48 5.53
N ALA A 79 -16.52 5.28 4.22
CA ALA A 79 -17.63 4.50 3.66
C ALA A 79 -17.40 2.99 3.92
N THR A 80 -17.42 2.64 5.20
CA THR A 80 -17.03 1.35 5.75
C THR A 80 -18.03 0.24 5.45
N ASN A 81 -17.52 -0.97 5.27
CA ASN A 81 -18.26 -2.23 5.24
C ASN A 81 -17.89 -3.14 6.44
N THR A 82 -17.35 -2.59 7.53
CA THR A 82 -16.95 -3.35 8.75
C THR A 82 -18.07 -4.22 9.32
N LYS A 83 -19.33 -3.84 9.14
CA LYS A 83 -20.48 -4.64 9.58
C LYS A 83 -20.60 -6.00 8.87
N LEU A 84 -19.96 -6.14 7.71
CA LEU A 84 -19.90 -7.40 6.96
C LEU A 84 -18.74 -8.30 7.42
N ALA A 85 -17.88 -7.81 8.32
CA ALA A 85 -16.80 -8.58 8.90
C ALA A 85 -17.37 -9.66 9.83
N ASN A 86 -16.96 -10.91 9.64
CA ASN A 86 -17.29 -12.02 10.52
C ASN A 86 -16.27 -12.20 11.66
N ARG A 87 -15.10 -11.54 11.58
CA ARG A 87 -14.02 -11.59 12.58
C ARG A 87 -13.48 -13.01 12.83
N LEU A 88 -13.59 -13.88 11.82
CA LEU A 88 -12.98 -15.20 11.76
C LEU A 88 -11.82 -15.18 10.75
N PHE A 89 -10.90 -16.12 10.88
CA PHE A 89 -9.83 -16.31 9.91
C PHE A 89 -10.29 -17.23 8.78
N ASP A 90 -10.56 -16.65 7.62
CA ASP A 90 -11.09 -17.36 6.47
C ASP A 90 -10.04 -17.55 5.36
N ARG A 91 -10.39 -18.40 4.37
CA ARG A 91 -9.51 -18.70 3.23
C ARG A 91 -9.13 -17.47 2.42
N GLN A 92 -10.07 -16.54 2.29
CA GLN A 92 -9.84 -15.29 1.57
C GLN A 92 -9.08 -14.27 2.40
N ASP A 93 -8.79 -14.45 3.68
CA ASP A 93 -8.06 -13.43 4.45
C ASP A 93 -6.57 -13.44 4.12
N LEU A 94 -5.87 -12.38 4.55
CA LEU A 94 -4.42 -12.31 4.45
C LEU A 94 -3.80 -12.13 5.82
N LEU A 95 -2.90 -13.04 6.19
CA LEU A 95 -1.95 -12.80 7.26
C LEU A 95 -0.79 -11.98 6.70
N VAL A 96 -0.50 -10.84 7.31
CA VAL A 96 0.53 -9.90 6.87
C VAL A 96 1.53 -9.64 8.00
N PHE A 97 2.82 -9.72 7.70
CA PHE A 97 3.92 -9.44 8.64
C PHE A 97 5.17 -9.03 7.85
N ARG A 98 6.27 -8.69 8.55
CA ARG A 98 7.50 -8.21 7.90
C ARG A 98 8.56 -9.30 7.87
N ALA A 99 9.34 -9.34 6.81
CA ALA A 99 10.46 -10.24 6.66
C ALA A 99 11.49 -10.12 7.80
N ARG A 100 11.87 -8.91 8.25
CA ARG A 100 12.77 -8.70 9.40
C ARG A 100 12.30 -9.30 10.71
N ASP A 101 11.01 -9.60 10.82
CA ASP A 101 10.43 -10.12 12.05
C ASP A 101 10.49 -11.65 12.12
N LEU A 102 10.91 -12.35 11.08
CA LEU A 102 11.07 -13.80 11.10
C LEU A 102 12.25 -14.26 11.97
N GLY A 103 12.25 -15.53 12.32
CA GLY A 103 13.30 -16.14 13.13
C GLY A 103 13.76 -17.49 12.61
N ASP A 104 14.48 -18.19 13.47
CA ASP A 104 14.97 -19.54 13.23
C ASP A 104 13.84 -20.56 13.35
N ARG A 105 14.12 -21.79 12.95
CA ARG A 105 13.18 -22.90 13.16
C ARG A 105 13.19 -23.35 14.62
N ALA A 106 12.01 -23.38 15.25
CA ALA A 106 11.81 -23.93 16.59
C ALA A 106 11.50 -25.43 16.54
N GLU A 107 12.04 -26.17 17.50
CA GLU A 107 11.56 -27.51 17.81
C GLU A 107 10.11 -27.48 18.28
N ARG A 108 9.34 -28.52 17.96
CA ARG A 108 7.91 -28.60 18.30
C ARG A 108 7.62 -28.47 19.79
N GLY A 109 8.53 -28.94 20.66
CA GLY A 109 8.41 -28.82 22.11
C GLY A 109 8.48 -27.38 22.63
N LEU A 110 8.99 -26.44 21.81
CA LEU A 110 9.10 -25.01 22.13
C LEU A 110 7.92 -24.19 21.61
N TRP A 111 6.94 -24.82 20.95
CA TRP A 111 5.80 -24.11 20.39
C TRP A 111 4.86 -23.61 21.50
N PRO A 112 4.32 -22.37 21.41
CA PRO A 112 3.52 -21.80 22.49
C PRO A 112 2.18 -22.52 22.74
N SER A 113 1.69 -23.32 21.79
CA SER A 113 0.43 -24.07 21.88
C SER A 113 0.46 -25.28 20.94
N ALA A 114 -0.33 -26.30 21.24
CA ALA A 114 -0.59 -27.42 20.33
C ALA A 114 -1.34 -26.97 19.05
N SER A 115 -2.09 -25.85 19.12
CA SER A 115 -2.74 -25.24 17.96
C SER A 115 -1.83 -24.17 17.35
N THR A 116 -0.74 -24.63 16.73
CA THR A 116 0.27 -23.79 16.07
C THR A 116 0.55 -24.29 14.67
N VAL A 117 0.63 -23.37 13.71
CA VAL A 117 1.07 -23.63 12.34
C VAL A 117 2.43 -22.98 12.11
N GLU A 118 3.41 -23.76 11.66
CA GLU A 118 4.71 -23.29 11.19
C GLU A 118 4.57 -22.73 9.76
N ILE A 119 5.10 -21.53 9.55
CA ILE A 119 5.15 -20.84 8.26
C ILE A 119 6.61 -20.73 7.87
N GLU A 120 7.06 -21.56 6.91
CA GLU A 120 8.38 -21.45 6.30
C GLU A 120 8.33 -20.44 5.14
N ILE A 121 9.22 -19.46 5.18
CA ILE A 121 9.42 -18.49 4.10
C ILE A 121 10.76 -18.78 3.45
N ARG A 122 10.76 -18.89 2.12
CA ARG A 122 11.95 -19.15 1.31
C ARG A 122 12.19 -17.98 0.38
N ASP A 123 13.36 -17.34 0.46
CA ASP A 123 13.71 -16.28 -0.49
C ASP A 123 14.10 -16.91 -1.84
N PRO A 124 13.43 -16.57 -2.95
CA PRO A 124 13.74 -17.13 -4.26
C PRO A 124 15.10 -16.70 -4.81
N ARG A 125 15.74 -15.65 -4.28
CA ARG A 125 17.04 -15.17 -4.77
C ARG A 125 18.20 -16.00 -4.25
N ASP A 126 18.23 -16.26 -2.95
CA ASP A 126 19.36 -16.91 -2.28
C ASP A 126 18.99 -18.25 -1.61
N GLN A 127 17.72 -18.65 -1.66
CA GLN A 127 17.19 -19.88 -1.08
C GLN A 127 17.25 -19.93 0.45
N SER A 128 17.54 -18.80 1.10
CA SER A 128 17.50 -18.64 2.55
C SER A 128 16.11 -18.95 3.09
N ARG A 129 16.05 -19.44 4.33
CA ARG A 129 14.81 -19.81 5.01
C ARG A 129 14.66 -19.04 6.30
N ALA A 130 13.44 -18.66 6.60
CA ALA A 130 13.09 -18.04 7.87
C ALA A 130 11.66 -18.44 8.27
N TYR A 131 11.37 -18.43 9.57
CA TYR A 131 10.18 -19.09 10.12
C TYR A 131 9.34 -18.15 10.97
N ALA A 132 8.01 -18.31 10.87
CA ALA A 132 7.03 -17.75 11.79
C ALA A 132 6.06 -18.84 12.26
N TYR A 133 5.39 -18.58 13.38
CA TYR A 133 4.49 -19.52 14.04
C TYR A 133 3.16 -18.84 14.32
N LEU A 134 2.11 -19.20 13.57
CA LEU A 134 0.76 -18.71 13.82
C LEU A 134 0.10 -19.59 14.88
N VAL A 135 -0.19 -19.00 16.03
CA VAL A 135 -0.69 -19.70 17.21
C VAL A 135 -2.12 -19.29 17.49
N CYS A 136 -3.01 -20.27 17.67
CA CYS A 136 -4.36 -20.05 18.17
C CYS A 136 -4.44 -20.39 19.66
N PHE A 137 -4.86 -19.41 20.46
CA PHE A 137 -5.15 -19.58 21.88
C PHE A 137 -6.67 -19.70 22.07
N PRO A 138 -7.20 -20.87 22.45
CA PRO A 138 -8.65 -21.07 22.58
C PRO A 138 -9.29 -20.13 23.60
N GLN A 139 -8.53 -19.80 24.65
CA GLN A 139 -8.93 -18.96 25.77
C GLN A 139 -7.75 -18.10 26.20
N ASN A 140 -8.03 -16.92 26.77
CA ASN A 140 -7.05 -15.99 27.33
C ASN A 140 -5.82 -15.76 26.43
N PRO A 141 -6.00 -15.40 25.14
CA PRO A 141 -4.88 -15.12 24.26
C PRO A 141 -4.02 -14.00 24.85
N PRO A 142 -2.66 -14.13 24.87
CA PRO A 142 -1.78 -13.07 25.35
C PRO A 142 -2.10 -11.72 24.68
N ALA A 143 -1.93 -10.59 25.34
CA ALA A 143 -2.24 -9.29 24.72
C ALA A 143 -1.43 -9.08 23.43
N ARG A 144 -2.03 -8.50 22.39
CA ARG A 144 -1.28 -8.09 21.19
C ARG A 144 -0.40 -6.89 21.55
N PRO A 145 0.89 -6.91 21.25
CA PRO A 145 1.71 -5.73 21.34
C PRO A 145 1.15 -4.69 20.35
N ARG A 146 1.08 -3.44 20.80
CA ARG A 146 0.71 -2.33 19.92
C ARG A 146 1.96 -1.90 19.18
N PHE A 147 1.94 -2.10 17.86
CA PHE A 147 2.96 -1.58 16.97
C PHE A 147 2.28 -0.60 16.03
N ASP A 148 2.59 0.69 16.12
CA ASP A 148 2.10 1.67 15.15
C ASP A 148 3.21 1.96 14.15
N THR A 149 3.39 1.05 13.19
CA THR A 149 4.46 1.20 12.18
C THR A 149 4.07 2.13 11.04
N ILE A 150 2.77 2.18 10.69
CA ILE A 150 2.21 3.08 9.68
C ILE A 150 1.14 3.95 10.32
N LYS A 151 1.31 5.26 10.22
CA LYS A 151 0.42 6.26 10.81
C LYS A 151 -0.11 7.17 9.73
N LEU A 152 -1.41 7.39 9.74
CA LEU A 152 -1.99 8.57 9.10
C LEU A 152 -1.93 9.72 10.09
N ALA A 153 -1.38 10.87 9.69
CA ALA A 153 -1.28 12.02 10.59
C ALA A 153 -2.66 12.52 11.07
N GLN A 154 -3.71 12.20 10.32
CA GLN A 154 -5.09 12.50 10.66
C GLN A 154 -5.85 11.19 10.91
N SER A 155 -6.43 11.05 12.10
CA SER A 155 -7.30 9.92 12.44
C SER A 155 -8.54 9.87 11.55
N ASN A 156 -9.09 11.04 11.18
CA ASN A 156 -10.16 11.19 10.21
C ASN A 156 -9.69 12.07 9.04
N PRO A 157 -9.31 11.49 7.88
CA PRO A 157 -8.83 12.27 6.74
C PRO A 157 -9.94 13.04 6.01
N TRP A 158 -11.21 12.88 6.40
CA TRP A 158 -12.33 13.66 5.85
C TRP A 158 -12.57 14.97 6.63
N GLU A 159 -12.01 15.09 7.83
CA GLU A 159 -12.00 16.34 8.59
C GLU A 159 -10.84 17.20 8.06
N ARG A 160 -11.12 18.47 7.72
CA ARG A 160 -10.18 19.43 7.11
C ARG A 160 -9.76 19.10 5.68
N GLY A 161 -10.58 19.51 4.72
CA GLY A 161 -10.37 19.26 3.29
C GLY A 161 -9.09 19.92 2.74
N GLU A 162 -8.70 21.05 3.31
CA GLU A 162 -7.53 21.84 2.96
C GLU A 162 -6.19 21.18 3.35
N MET A 163 -6.23 20.24 4.28
CA MET A 163 -5.03 19.53 4.75
C MET A 163 -4.78 18.29 3.90
N PRO A 164 -3.54 18.02 3.48
CA PRO A 164 -3.21 16.83 2.70
C PRO A 164 -3.42 15.55 3.51
N PHE A 165 -3.49 14.41 2.81
CA PHE A 165 -3.19 13.17 3.51
C PHE A 165 -1.69 13.13 3.81
N THR A 166 -1.34 12.64 4.99
CA THR A 166 0.05 12.40 5.38
C THR A 166 0.16 10.99 5.92
N VAL A 167 1.00 10.19 5.29
CA VAL A 167 1.32 8.82 5.72
C VAL A 167 2.75 8.84 6.22
N SER A 168 2.95 8.39 7.46
CA SER A 168 4.27 8.27 8.07
C SER A 168 4.53 6.81 8.46
N GLY A 169 5.63 6.27 7.96
CA GLY A 169 6.23 5.02 8.40
C GLY A 169 7.45 5.26 9.30
N GLU A 170 8.21 4.19 9.58
CA GLU A 170 9.52 4.30 10.23
C GLU A 170 10.53 4.93 9.28
N THR A 171 10.45 4.61 7.98
CA THR A 171 11.47 5.02 7.01
C THR A 171 11.12 6.21 6.13
N TYR A 172 9.83 6.51 5.93
CA TYR A 172 9.41 7.66 5.13
C TYR A 172 8.18 8.37 5.70
N THR A 173 8.02 9.63 5.29
CA THR A 173 6.75 10.34 5.35
C THR A 173 6.40 10.85 3.96
N ILE A 174 5.17 10.60 3.50
CA ILE A 174 4.63 11.14 2.24
C ILE A 174 3.46 12.05 2.56
N GLU A 175 3.44 13.21 1.91
CA GLU A 175 2.27 14.10 1.89
C GLU A 175 1.68 14.16 0.49
N GLY A 176 0.36 14.06 0.40
CA GLY A 176 -0.39 14.26 -0.85
C GLY A 176 -0.60 15.74 -1.18
N MET A 177 -1.00 16.02 -2.42
CA MET A 177 -1.39 17.34 -2.89
C MET A 177 -2.88 17.59 -2.62
N VAL A 178 -3.22 18.85 -2.32
CA VAL A 178 -4.60 19.31 -2.21
C VAL A 178 -4.87 20.33 -3.31
N ASN A 179 -5.85 20.03 -4.16
CA ASN A 179 -6.28 20.94 -5.22
C ASN A 179 -7.55 21.70 -4.79
N LEU A 180 -7.59 23.00 -5.05
CA LEU A 180 -8.80 23.82 -4.89
C LEU A 180 -9.48 23.97 -6.26
N ILE A 181 -10.57 23.23 -6.48
CA ILE A 181 -11.29 23.25 -7.75
C ILE A 181 -12.73 23.71 -7.48
N ARG A 182 -13.13 24.82 -8.11
CA ARG A 182 -14.48 25.42 -7.96
C ARG A 182 -14.88 25.61 -6.48
N GLY A 183 -13.95 26.10 -5.65
CA GLY A 183 -14.19 26.36 -4.23
C GLY A 183 -14.18 25.13 -3.32
N ASN A 184 -13.91 23.93 -3.85
CA ASN A 184 -13.84 22.70 -3.06
C ASN A 184 -12.40 22.15 -3.02
N TYR A 185 -11.99 21.68 -1.84
CA TYR A 185 -10.69 21.04 -1.66
C TYR A 185 -10.76 19.54 -2.00
N TYR A 186 -9.79 19.08 -2.77
CA TYR A 186 -9.65 17.69 -3.18
C TYR A 186 -8.28 17.15 -2.80
N LYS A 187 -8.25 16.13 -1.95
CA LYS A 187 -7.01 15.43 -1.57
C LYS A 187 -6.67 14.41 -2.66
N THR A 188 -5.47 14.47 -3.22
CA THR A 188 -5.12 13.71 -4.42
C THR A 188 -3.91 12.81 -4.22
N ALA A 189 -3.86 11.71 -4.98
CA ALA A 189 -2.78 10.72 -4.93
C ALA A 189 -1.41 11.23 -5.45
N VAL A 190 -1.33 12.49 -5.89
CA VAL A 190 -0.09 13.14 -6.29
C VAL A 190 0.65 13.55 -5.03
N ASN A 191 1.90 13.09 -4.89
CA ASN A 191 2.72 13.42 -3.74
C ASN A 191 3.28 14.84 -3.90
N LYS A 192 3.23 15.64 -2.84
CA LYS A 192 3.86 16.98 -2.80
C LYS A 192 5.14 17.02 -1.96
N ALA A 193 5.29 16.08 -1.03
CA ALA A 193 6.46 16.04 -0.16
C ALA A 193 6.81 14.60 0.19
N LEU A 194 8.10 14.34 0.32
CA LEU A 194 8.65 13.04 0.67
C LEU A 194 9.87 13.23 1.58
N TYR A 195 9.81 12.62 2.75
CA TYR A 195 10.85 12.67 3.78
C TYR A 195 11.34 11.27 4.09
N PHE A 196 12.61 11.12 4.45
CA PHE A 196 13.22 9.83 4.82
C PHE A 196 13.95 9.91 6.17
N PRO A 197 13.24 9.92 7.32
CA PRO A 197 13.82 10.21 8.62
C PRO A 197 14.87 9.19 9.10
N THR A 198 14.76 7.92 8.70
CA THR A 198 15.66 6.84 9.17
C THR A 198 16.35 6.09 8.03
N ALA A 199 16.05 6.43 6.77
CA ALA A 199 16.63 5.78 5.59
C ALA A 199 17.77 6.60 4.94
N GLY A 200 18.58 7.26 5.77
CA GLY A 200 19.74 8.04 5.32
C GLY A 200 19.43 9.43 4.77
N GLY A 201 18.16 9.88 4.83
CA GLY A 201 17.78 11.26 4.50
C GLY A 201 17.98 12.20 5.69
N GLN A 202 18.25 13.48 5.41
CA GLN A 202 18.47 14.51 6.44
C GLN A 202 17.16 15.06 7.06
N THR A 203 16.11 14.24 7.22
CA THR A 203 14.74 14.66 7.64
C THR A 203 14.12 15.81 6.83
N GLN A 204 14.75 16.21 5.73
CA GLN A 204 14.29 17.27 4.84
C GLN A 204 13.36 16.72 3.75
N ASN A 205 12.52 17.60 3.21
CA ASN A 205 11.70 17.27 2.05
C ASN A 205 12.60 17.12 0.81
N LEU A 206 12.49 16.00 0.09
CA LEU A 206 13.24 15.75 -1.14
C LEU A 206 12.43 16.05 -2.41
N LEU A 207 11.15 16.37 -2.28
CA LEU A 207 10.24 16.48 -3.41
C LEU A 207 9.63 17.88 -3.49
N ASP A 208 9.74 18.54 -4.64
CA ASP A 208 8.94 19.74 -4.93
C ASP A 208 7.51 19.34 -5.33
N GLY A 209 7.39 18.29 -6.15
CA GLY A 209 6.10 17.64 -6.40
C GLY A 209 6.18 16.48 -7.38
N MET A 210 5.18 15.61 -7.30
CA MET A 210 4.93 14.63 -8.35
C MET A 210 4.20 15.33 -9.50
N ARG A 211 4.76 15.21 -10.70
CA ARG A 211 4.18 15.75 -11.93
C ARG A 211 3.38 14.68 -12.63
N MET A 212 2.24 15.08 -13.18
CA MET A 212 1.43 14.20 -14.01
C MET A 212 1.14 14.89 -15.33
N ARG A 213 1.31 14.16 -16.43
CA ARG A 213 0.89 14.60 -17.76
C ARG A 213 -0.01 13.52 -18.34
N ALA A 214 -1.29 13.80 -18.45
CA ALA A 214 -2.27 12.91 -19.04
C ALA A 214 -2.84 13.55 -20.31
N PHE A 215 -3.09 12.73 -21.33
CA PHE A 215 -3.77 13.19 -22.53
C PHE A 215 -4.68 12.11 -23.10
N ALA A 216 -5.70 12.57 -23.83
CA ALA A 216 -6.59 11.75 -24.63
C ALA A 216 -6.92 12.45 -25.95
N GLU A 217 -6.79 11.72 -27.05
CA GLU A 217 -7.24 12.12 -28.38
C GLU A 217 -8.56 11.42 -28.68
N VAL A 218 -9.60 12.21 -28.90
CA VAL A 218 -10.96 11.74 -29.16
C VAL A 218 -11.45 12.18 -30.54
N LEU A 219 -12.55 11.58 -31.00
CA LEU A 219 -13.15 11.86 -32.32
C LEU A 219 -12.13 11.67 -33.47
N PHE A 220 -11.52 10.49 -33.56
CA PHE A 220 -10.52 10.16 -34.58
C PHE A 220 -9.30 11.10 -34.57
N GLY A 221 -8.93 11.62 -33.40
CA GLY A 221 -7.79 12.53 -33.23
C GLY A 221 -8.09 14.00 -33.48
N GLN A 222 -9.34 14.38 -33.75
CA GLN A 222 -9.71 15.78 -34.00
C GLN A 222 -9.67 16.67 -32.75
N ILE A 223 -9.85 16.07 -31.56
CA ILE A 223 -9.83 16.80 -30.30
C ILE A 223 -8.80 16.16 -29.39
N ARG A 224 -7.84 16.97 -28.95
CA ARG A 224 -6.90 16.60 -27.89
C ARG A 224 -7.33 17.23 -26.58
N ILE A 225 -7.38 16.41 -25.55
CA ILE A 225 -7.69 16.78 -24.19
C ILE A 225 -6.47 16.48 -23.35
N ASP A 226 -5.88 17.51 -22.74
CA ASP A 226 -4.77 17.38 -21.82
C ASP A 226 -5.24 17.63 -20.39
N ALA A 227 -4.60 16.95 -19.43
CA ALA A 227 -4.81 17.15 -18.00
C ALA A 227 -3.48 16.98 -17.26
N ASP A 228 -3.27 17.76 -16.21
CA ASP A 228 -2.11 17.67 -15.34
C ASP A 228 -2.52 17.44 -13.87
N GLU A 229 -1.52 17.39 -12.98
CA GLU A 229 -1.76 17.18 -11.55
C GLU A 229 -2.69 18.23 -10.92
N THR A 230 -2.78 19.44 -11.48
CA THR A 230 -3.61 20.54 -10.95
C THR A 230 -5.09 20.38 -11.32
N ASN A 231 -5.38 19.65 -12.40
CA ASN A 231 -6.75 19.39 -12.84
C ASN A 231 -7.40 18.20 -12.12
N MET A 232 -6.63 17.48 -11.31
CA MET A 232 -7.08 16.27 -10.63
C MET A 232 -7.95 16.60 -9.42
N MET A 233 -9.10 15.94 -9.35
CA MET A 233 -9.92 15.80 -8.14
C MET A 233 -9.74 14.40 -7.61
N GLY A 234 -9.70 14.25 -6.29
CA GLY A 234 -9.62 12.95 -5.65
C GLY A 234 -10.14 12.94 -4.23
N GLY A 235 -10.09 11.77 -3.63
CA GLY A 235 -10.38 11.60 -2.22
C GLY A 235 -10.24 10.15 -1.78
N ILE A 236 -10.21 9.97 -0.46
CA ILE A 236 -10.23 8.67 0.18
C ILE A 236 -11.70 8.29 0.36
N GLN A 237 -12.10 7.11 -0.09
CA GLN A 237 -13.46 6.59 0.10
C GLN A 237 -13.57 5.83 1.42
N ALA A 238 -12.61 4.96 1.70
CA ALA A 238 -12.56 4.14 2.91
C ALA A 238 -11.11 3.72 3.19
N LEU A 239 -10.77 3.44 4.45
CA LEU A 239 -9.43 3.00 4.82
C LEU A 239 -9.40 2.12 6.08
N THR A 240 -8.32 1.38 6.25
CA THR A 240 -7.93 0.65 7.45
C THR A 240 -6.51 1.05 7.83
N GLN A 241 -6.27 1.30 9.12
CA GLN A 241 -4.94 1.55 9.66
C GLN A 241 -4.50 0.32 10.43
N GLY A 242 -3.34 -0.23 10.10
CA GLY A 242 -2.86 -1.46 10.70
C GLY A 242 -1.38 -1.42 11.08
N PRO A 243 -0.95 -2.34 11.94
CA PRO A 243 0.39 -2.35 12.52
C PRO A 243 1.49 -2.76 11.53
N ILE A 244 1.14 -3.27 10.36
CA ILE A 244 2.10 -3.63 9.29
C ILE A 244 1.89 -2.79 8.04
N ARG A 245 0.62 -2.52 7.69
CA ARG A 245 0.27 -1.67 6.55
C ARG A 245 -1.00 -0.89 6.80
N GLY A 246 -1.07 0.31 6.24
CA GLY A 246 -2.33 0.98 5.96
C GLY A 246 -2.85 0.54 4.60
N TYR A 247 -4.17 0.50 4.42
CA TYR A 247 -4.72 0.39 3.07
C TYR A 247 -6.03 1.14 2.95
N GLY A 248 -6.32 1.65 1.77
CA GLY A 248 -7.51 2.45 1.54
C GLY A 248 -7.91 2.50 0.09
N ARG A 249 -9.21 2.65 -0.14
CA ARG A 249 -9.76 2.91 -1.46
C ARG A 249 -9.75 4.40 -1.70
N GLN A 250 -9.06 4.82 -2.75
CA GLN A 250 -9.12 6.18 -3.27
C GLN A 250 -9.90 6.23 -4.56
N TRP A 251 -10.42 7.42 -4.86
CA TRP A 251 -10.98 7.74 -6.16
C TRP A 251 -10.28 8.98 -6.73
N MET A 252 -10.20 9.05 -8.06
CA MET A 252 -9.68 10.19 -8.78
C MET A 252 -10.48 10.45 -10.05
N THR A 253 -10.51 11.70 -10.50
CA THR A 253 -11.10 12.15 -11.77
C THR A 253 -10.38 13.43 -12.19
N PHE A 254 -10.43 13.75 -13.47
CA PHE A 254 -9.81 14.95 -14.03
C PHE A 254 -10.89 15.91 -14.47
N THR A 255 -10.72 17.19 -14.13
CA THR A 255 -11.49 18.26 -14.74
C THR A 255 -10.98 18.48 -16.16
N LEU A 256 -11.86 18.38 -17.13
CA LEU A 256 -11.55 18.53 -18.55
C LEU A 256 -12.07 19.91 -19.06
N PRO A 257 -11.62 20.37 -20.24
CA PRO A 257 -12.15 21.57 -20.88
C PRO A 257 -13.68 21.55 -21.03
N LEU A 258 -14.28 22.73 -21.16
CA LEU A 258 -15.75 22.93 -21.26
C LEU A 258 -16.55 22.46 -20.04
N GLY A 259 -15.86 22.28 -18.90
CA GLY A 259 -16.49 21.92 -17.64
C GLY A 259 -16.87 20.45 -17.49
N LEU A 260 -16.41 19.59 -18.41
CA LEU A 260 -16.56 18.14 -18.36
C LEU A 260 -15.63 17.54 -17.29
N SER A 261 -15.93 16.32 -16.85
CA SER A 261 -15.06 15.54 -15.97
C SER A 261 -14.83 14.16 -16.55
N SER A 262 -13.63 13.61 -16.36
CA SER A 262 -13.36 12.21 -16.69
C SER A 262 -14.19 11.26 -15.82
N PRO A 263 -14.43 10.01 -16.24
CA PRO A 263 -14.94 8.98 -15.34
C PRO A 263 -14.10 8.87 -14.07
N ARG A 264 -14.73 8.50 -12.94
CA ARG A 264 -14.00 8.20 -11.71
C ARG A 264 -13.20 6.92 -11.85
N ILE A 265 -11.94 6.99 -11.47
CA ILE A 265 -11.02 5.86 -11.37
C ILE A 265 -10.91 5.51 -9.89
N TYR A 266 -10.94 4.22 -9.57
CA TYR A 266 -10.77 3.72 -8.21
C TYR A 266 -9.47 2.92 -8.10
N SER A 267 -8.77 3.10 -6.99
CA SER A 267 -7.54 2.38 -6.68
C SER A 267 -7.53 2.00 -5.21
N ASP A 268 -7.15 0.76 -4.92
CA ASP A 268 -6.87 0.32 -3.55
C ASP A 268 -5.37 0.53 -3.32
N VAL A 269 -5.01 1.43 -2.43
CA VAL A 269 -3.63 1.80 -2.09
C VAL A 269 -3.22 1.08 -0.82
N PHE A 270 -2.02 0.52 -0.80
CA PHE A 270 -1.40 -0.13 0.33
C PHE A 270 -0.12 0.61 0.69
N THR A 271 -0.02 1.07 1.93
CA THR A 271 1.15 1.77 2.45
C THR A 271 1.87 0.86 3.44
N TYR A 272 3.12 0.53 3.10
CA TYR A 272 4.03 -0.21 3.95
C TYR A 272 5.18 0.70 4.38
N ASP A 273 6.05 0.19 5.24
CA ASP A 273 7.12 0.98 5.83
C ASP A 273 8.10 1.56 4.80
N ARG A 274 8.35 0.84 3.69
CA ARG A 274 9.32 1.25 2.64
C ARG A 274 8.78 1.25 1.22
N MET A 275 7.49 0.98 1.06
CA MET A 275 6.87 0.93 -0.25
C MET A 275 5.41 1.39 -0.17
N VAL A 276 4.96 2.02 -1.24
CA VAL A 276 3.54 2.23 -1.51
C VAL A 276 3.20 1.43 -2.75
N VAL A 277 2.12 0.66 -2.66
CA VAL A 277 1.60 -0.17 -3.75
C VAL A 277 0.21 0.33 -4.08
N ALA A 278 0.03 0.89 -5.27
CA ALA A 278 -1.23 1.49 -5.70
C ALA A 278 -1.70 0.89 -7.03
N PRO A 279 -2.22 -0.35 -7.05
CA PRO A 279 -2.84 -0.90 -8.24
C PRO A 279 -4.02 -0.04 -8.66
N MET A 280 -3.99 0.45 -9.90
CA MET A 280 -5.10 1.20 -10.49
C MET A 280 -5.98 0.25 -11.29
N LYS A 281 -7.29 0.28 -11.01
CA LYS A 281 -8.30 -0.41 -11.83
C LYS A 281 -9.18 0.64 -12.50
N HIS A 282 -9.08 0.73 -13.81
CA HIS A 282 -9.90 1.64 -14.60
C HIS A 282 -11.18 0.92 -15.03
N ASN A 283 -12.33 1.43 -14.63
CA ASN A 283 -13.62 1.02 -15.19
C ASN A 283 -14.09 2.10 -16.15
N ILE A 284 -13.96 1.86 -17.45
CA ILE A 284 -14.42 2.79 -18.49
C ILE A 284 -15.85 2.38 -18.85
N PRO A 285 -16.88 3.19 -18.54
CA PRO A 285 -18.29 2.79 -18.69
C PRO A 285 -18.79 2.83 -20.14
N PHE A 286 -17.90 3.06 -21.12
CA PHE A 286 -18.19 3.08 -22.55
C PHE A 286 -17.13 2.27 -23.32
N ASN A 287 -17.40 1.96 -24.58
CA ASN A 287 -16.41 1.30 -25.43
C ASN A 287 -15.29 2.31 -25.78
N PRO A 288 -14.07 2.17 -25.25
CA PRO A 288 -13.00 3.12 -25.54
C PRO A 288 -12.70 3.22 -27.04
N ASP A 289 -12.76 2.11 -27.77
CA ASP A 289 -12.49 2.05 -29.22
C ASP A 289 -13.49 2.87 -30.06
N ALA A 290 -14.66 3.22 -29.50
CA ALA A 290 -15.67 4.02 -30.20
C ALA A 290 -15.41 5.53 -30.12
N LEU A 291 -14.51 5.98 -29.23
CA LEU A 291 -14.32 7.41 -28.93
C LEU A 291 -12.84 7.81 -28.83
N LEU A 292 -12.01 6.96 -28.22
CA LEU A 292 -10.60 7.21 -27.94
C LEU A 292 -9.74 6.68 -29.09
N THR A 293 -8.95 7.58 -29.67
CA THR A 293 -7.97 7.25 -30.72
C THR A 293 -6.60 6.96 -30.10
N ARG A 294 -6.22 7.77 -29.09
CA ARG A 294 -4.97 7.61 -28.35
C ARG A 294 -5.14 8.17 -26.95
N ALA A 295 -4.47 7.57 -25.97
CA ALA A 295 -4.38 8.13 -24.63
C ALA A 295 -3.03 7.77 -24.02
N GLY A 296 -2.56 8.60 -23.10
CA GLY A 296 -1.33 8.38 -22.36
C GLY A 296 -1.38 9.07 -21.01
N ILE A 297 -0.63 8.51 -20.06
CA ILE A 297 -0.40 9.11 -18.76
C ILE A 297 1.06 8.90 -18.39
N GLU A 298 1.71 9.98 -17.99
CA GLU A 298 3.09 10.02 -17.54
C GLU A 298 3.12 10.58 -16.13
N PHE A 299 3.93 9.96 -15.29
CA PHE A 299 4.21 10.41 -13.93
C PHE A 299 5.70 10.66 -13.79
N GLY A 300 6.05 11.79 -13.20
CA GLY A 300 7.41 12.18 -12.88
C GLY A 300 7.49 12.77 -11.49
N TYR A 301 8.72 13.00 -11.04
CA TYR A 301 9.00 13.65 -9.76
C TYR A 301 9.97 14.80 -10.01
N ASP A 302 9.58 15.99 -9.57
CA ASP A 302 10.49 17.12 -9.48
C ASP A 302 11.10 17.10 -8.08
N PHE A 303 12.42 16.95 -8.02
CA PHE A 303 13.15 16.95 -6.76
C PHE A 303 13.29 18.38 -6.24
N ALA A 304 13.23 18.53 -4.91
CA ALA A 304 13.44 19.81 -4.26
C ALA A 304 14.92 20.23 -4.32
N GLU A 305 15.23 21.52 -4.16
CA GLU A 305 16.62 22.03 -4.08
C GLU A 305 17.47 21.27 -3.06
N ALA A 306 16.85 20.83 -1.96
CA ALA A 306 17.51 20.06 -0.93
C ALA A 306 18.07 18.71 -1.43
N ALA A 307 17.57 18.18 -2.55
CA ALA A 307 18.04 16.95 -3.16
C ALA A 307 19.22 17.16 -4.15
N VAL A 308 19.57 18.40 -4.49
CA VAL A 308 20.66 18.70 -5.42
C VAL A 308 21.99 18.10 -4.91
N GLY A 309 22.71 17.43 -5.81
CA GLY A 309 23.94 16.71 -5.51
C GLY A 309 23.75 15.29 -4.95
N MET A 310 22.52 14.87 -4.63
CA MET A 310 22.23 13.48 -4.29
C MET A 310 22.28 12.58 -5.53
N ARG A 311 22.32 11.26 -5.33
CA ARG A 311 22.28 10.27 -6.40
C ARG A 311 20.97 9.49 -6.38
N PHE A 312 20.23 9.54 -7.48
CA PHE A 312 19.05 8.72 -7.71
C PHE A 312 19.45 7.38 -8.33
N PHE A 313 18.96 6.28 -7.78
CA PHE A 313 19.14 4.93 -8.34
C PHE A 313 17.78 4.31 -8.63
N SER A 314 17.70 3.55 -9.71
CA SER A 314 16.52 2.73 -10.02
C SER A 314 16.93 1.38 -10.62
N PRO A 315 16.03 0.40 -10.71
CA PRO A 315 16.31 -0.85 -11.42
C PRO A 315 16.78 -0.66 -12.87
N ASN A 316 16.42 0.47 -13.49
CA ASN A 316 16.82 0.84 -14.86
C ASN A 316 17.97 1.87 -14.89
N CYS A 317 18.46 2.31 -13.73
CA CYS A 317 19.54 3.28 -13.57
C CYS A 317 20.43 2.83 -12.40
N LEU A 318 21.15 1.71 -12.61
CA LEU A 318 21.99 1.08 -11.58
C LEU A 318 23.25 1.89 -11.29
N GLU A 319 23.78 2.58 -12.31
CA GLU A 319 24.89 3.51 -12.13
C GLU A 319 24.46 4.75 -11.35
N GLY A 320 23.17 5.03 -11.29
CA GLY A 320 22.60 6.21 -10.65
C GLY A 320 22.90 7.51 -11.39
N VAL A 321 22.01 8.49 -11.23
CA VAL A 321 22.13 9.83 -11.81
C VAL A 321 22.23 10.87 -10.70
N THR A 322 23.08 11.88 -10.88
CA THR A 322 23.14 13.02 -9.98
C THR A 322 21.89 13.87 -10.17
N ILE A 323 21.26 14.27 -9.08
CA ILE A 323 20.16 15.24 -9.08
C ILE A 323 20.78 16.62 -9.20
N ASP A 324 20.43 17.36 -10.26
CA ASP A 324 20.90 18.71 -10.57
C ASP A 324 19.78 19.77 -10.47
#